data_AF-U2E8D0-F1
#
_entry.id   AF-U2E8D0-F1
#
_cell.length_a   1.000
_cell.length_b   1.000
_cell.length_c   1.000
_cell.angle_alpha   90.00
_cell.angle_beta   90.00
_cell.angle_gamma   90.00
#
_symmetry.space_group_name_H-M   'P 1'
#
loop_
_entity.id
_entity.type
_entity.pdbx_description
1 polymer ?
#
loop_
_entity_poly.entity_id
_entity_poly.type
_entity_poly.pdbx_seq_one_letter_code
_entity_poly.pdbx_strand_id
1 'polypeptide(L)'
;MDMETMKSLLSSDSLVREVSLGGRTIDGNVQFFYALIAMACLYGCFIGFGSAIGIQANITPLAARRCVTPTHKLKLILTDQLTSFSLGYVDVIILILYLRYILNLDFQGQMGKMLVVSFFGSLIGVSMGMFIGSFGKMQEGVRIGLMLGISMVSSFLAGLMNGNMKDIVEKSVPFVNRINPASLISDAFYCINVYDDMTRYYRNLITLAVMCVVLVMASFFMVRRERYDSI
;
A
#
# COMPACT_ATOMS: atom_id res chain seq x y z
N MET A 1 20.45 -16.90 -47.96
CA MET A 1 19.88 -16.92 -46.60
C MET A 1 18.97 -15.71 -46.52
N ASP A 2 17.73 -15.91 -46.96
CA ASP A 2 16.85 -14.86 -47.45
C ASP A 2 16.24 -14.02 -46.33
N MET A 3 16.31 -12.70 -46.50
CA MET A 3 15.80 -11.66 -45.59
C MET A 3 14.30 -11.85 -45.23
N GLU A 4 13.55 -12.57 -46.06
CA GLU A 4 12.15 -12.91 -45.82
C GLU A 4 11.96 -13.98 -44.74
N THR A 5 12.88 -14.94 -44.62
CA THR A 5 12.82 -15.96 -43.55
C THR A 5 13.18 -15.38 -42.18
N MET A 6 14.05 -14.36 -42.13
CA MET A 6 14.30 -13.59 -40.91
C MET A 6 13.09 -12.74 -40.48
N LYS A 7 12.30 -12.22 -41.42
CA LYS A 7 11.08 -11.46 -41.10
C LYS A 7 9.96 -12.35 -40.56
N SER A 8 9.80 -13.57 -41.07
CA SER A 8 8.78 -14.50 -40.54
C SER A 8 9.12 -14.98 -39.12
N LEU A 9 10.42 -15.09 -38.80
CA LEU A 9 10.89 -15.37 -37.44
C LEU A 9 10.69 -14.18 -36.49
N LEU A 10 10.87 -12.94 -36.97
CA LEU A 10 10.57 -11.72 -36.19
C LEU A 10 9.06 -11.49 -35.98
N SER A 11 8.19 -11.94 -36.89
CA SER A 11 6.73 -11.89 -36.69
C SER A 11 6.19 -12.97 -35.74
N SER A 12 7.06 -13.88 -35.28
CA SER A 12 6.70 -14.91 -34.30
C SER A 12 6.65 -14.38 -32.86
N ASP A 13 6.93 -13.09 -32.61
CA ASP A 13 6.70 -12.43 -31.31
C ASP A 13 5.24 -12.54 -30.84
N SER A 14 4.30 -12.76 -31.75
CA SER A 14 2.88 -13.01 -31.46
C SER A 14 2.53 -14.47 -31.11
N LEU A 15 3.50 -15.39 -31.24
CA LEU A 15 3.38 -16.81 -30.88
C LEU A 15 4.18 -17.18 -29.61
N VAL A 16 4.88 -16.22 -29.00
CA VAL A 16 5.60 -16.44 -27.75
C VAL A 16 4.63 -16.29 -26.59
N ARG A 17 4.18 -17.42 -26.05
CA ARG A 17 3.52 -17.44 -24.75
C ARG A 17 4.60 -17.20 -23.70
N GLU A 18 4.62 -16.02 -23.09
CA GLU A 18 5.47 -15.75 -21.93
C GLU A 18 4.99 -16.62 -20.76
N VAL A 19 5.55 -17.83 -20.69
CA VAL A 19 5.44 -18.70 -19.53
C VAL A 19 6.62 -18.39 -18.63
N SER A 20 6.30 -17.95 -17.41
CA SER A 20 7.25 -17.93 -16.30
C SER A 20 7.84 -19.33 -16.12
N LEU A 21 9.07 -19.42 -15.61
CA LEU A 21 9.81 -20.66 -15.34
C LEU A 21 9.05 -21.68 -14.46
N GLY A 22 7.90 -21.31 -13.89
CA GLY A 22 6.94 -22.18 -13.19
C GLY A 22 5.69 -22.62 -13.99
N GLY A 23 5.62 -22.39 -15.30
CA GLY A 23 4.54 -22.90 -16.17
C GLY A 23 3.19 -22.17 -16.06
N ARG A 24 3.15 -20.98 -15.45
CA ARG A 24 1.93 -20.18 -15.31
C ARG A 24 1.97 -18.99 -16.28
N THR A 25 0.87 -18.76 -16.99
CA THR A 25 0.73 -17.64 -17.93
C THR A 25 0.82 -16.32 -17.21
N ILE A 26 1.74 -15.47 -17.65
CA ILE A 26 1.76 -14.06 -17.24
C ILE A 26 0.73 -13.34 -18.12
N ASP A 27 -0.52 -13.30 -17.67
CA ASP A 27 -1.43 -12.27 -18.18
C ASP A 27 -0.97 -10.95 -17.56
N GLY A 28 -0.41 -10.04 -18.37
CA GLY A 28 0.04 -8.72 -17.92
C GLY A 28 -1.04 -7.93 -17.16
N ASN A 29 -2.32 -8.28 -17.38
CA ASN A 29 -3.46 -7.74 -16.65
C ASN A 29 -3.44 -8.05 -15.15
N VAL A 30 -2.96 -9.22 -14.75
CA VAL A 30 -2.97 -9.65 -13.34
C VAL A 30 -2.03 -8.79 -12.49
N GLN A 31 -0.93 -8.31 -13.08
CA GLN A 31 -0.02 -7.36 -12.43
C GLN A 31 -0.70 -6.03 -12.11
N PHE A 32 -1.55 -5.52 -13.00
CA PHE A 32 -2.32 -4.30 -12.75
C PHE A 32 -3.29 -4.48 -11.58
N PHE A 33 -3.94 -5.65 -11.47
CA PHE A 33 -4.83 -5.94 -10.34
C PHE A 33 -4.08 -5.98 -9.00
N TYR A 34 -2.85 -6.52 -8.95
CA TYR A 34 -2.04 -6.47 -7.74
C TYR A 34 -1.65 -5.04 -7.35
N ALA A 35 -1.28 -4.22 -8.32
CA ALA A 35 -1.01 -2.80 -8.08
C ALA A 35 -2.28 -2.04 -7.64
N LEU A 36 -3.45 -2.43 -8.15
CA LEU A 36 -4.74 -1.83 -7.79
C LEU A 36 -5.14 -2.18 -6.35
N ILE A 37 -4.93 -3.43 -5.92
CA ILE A 37 -5.12 -3.82 -4.52
C ILE A 37 -4.15 -3.05 -3.61
N ALA A 38 -2.90 -2.86 -4.04
CA ALA A 38 -1.92 -2.07 -3.30
C ALA A 38 -2.35 -0.60 -3.17
N MET A 39 -2.89 -0.02 -4.24
CA MET A 39 -3.47 1.33 -4.22
C MET A 39 -4.65 1.43 -3.25
N ALA A 40 -5.58 0.47 -3.28
CA ALA A 40 -6.72 0.43 -2.36
C ALA A 40 -6.26 0.37 -0.89
N CYS A 41 -5.23 -0.43 -0.59
CA CYS A 41 -4.62 -0.48 0.73
C CYS A 41 -4.08 0.89 1.17
N LEU A 42 -3.36 1.59 0.27
CA LEU A 42 -2.82 2.92 0.56
C LEU A 42 -3.90 3.98 0.74
N TYR A 43 -5.02 3.87 0.01
CA TYR A 43 -6.16 4.77 0.18
C TYR A 43 -6.86 4.63 1.55
N GLY A 44 -6.56 3.57 2.30
CA GLY A 44 -6.83 3.50 3.75
C GLY A 44 -6.24 4.68 4.54
N CYS A 45 -5.31 5.45 3.95
CA CYS A 45 -4.81 6.69 4.52
C CYS A 45 -5.91 7.72 4.80
N PHE A 46 -7.00 7.77 4.03
CA PHE A 46 -8.10 8.70 4.30
C PHE A 46 -8.83 8.38 5.60
N ILE A 47 -8.99 7.09 5.92
CA ILE A 47 -9.59 6.63 7.18
C ILE A 47 -8.66 6.98 8.35
N GLY A 48 -7.35 6.74 8.20
CA GLY A 48 -6.35 7.13 9.19
C GLY A 48 -6.26 8.64 9.41
N PHE A 49 -6.41 9.42 8.35
CA PHE A 49 -6.42 10.88 8.38
C PHE A 49 -7.63 11.44 9.14
N GLY A 50 -8.83 10.93 8.86
CA GLY A 50 -10.04 11.34 9.57
C GLY A 50 -9.95 11.07 11.08
N SER A 51 -9.37 9.92 11.45
CA SER A 51 -9.08 9.61 12.85
C SER A 51 -8.05 10.57 13.46
N ALA A 52 -6.95 10.89 12.77
CA ALA A 52 -5.94 11.83 13.26
C ALA A 52 -6.47 13.25 13.51
N ILE A 53 -7.42 13.72 12.70
CA ILE A 53 -8.12 15.00 12.94
C ILE A 53 -8.96 14.93 14.22
N GLY A 54 -9.62 13.80 14.46
CA GLY A 54 -10.42 13.55 15.68
C GLY A 54 -9.60 13.50 16.98
N ILE A 55 -8.28 13.31 16.88
CA ILE A 55 -7.35 13.26 18.03
C ILE A 55 -6.74 14.64 18.33
N GLN A 56 -6.60 15.52 17.34
CA GLN A 56 -5.94 16.82 17.52
C GLN A 56 -6.86 17.86 18.14
N ALA A 57 -6.58 18.20 19.40
CA ALA A 57 -7.27 19.24 20.15
C ALA A 57 -7.28 20.63 19.47
N ASN A 58 -6.33 20.89 18.58
CA ASN A 58 -6.16 22.17 17.89
C ASN A 58 -7.12 22.34 16.69
N ILE A 59 -7.74 21.26 16.19
CA ILE A 59 -8.52 21.30 14.95
C ILE A 59 -10.02 21.24 15.23
N THR A 60 -10.46 20.43 16.19
CA THR A 60 -11.90 20.30 16.51
C THR A 60 -12.20 20.46 18.00
N PRO A 61 -13.34 21.09 18.36
CA PRO A 61 -13.75 21.25 19.76
C PRO A 61 -14.05 19.91 20.45
N LEU A 62 -14.37 18.86 19.68
CA LEU A 62 -14.58 17.51 20.18
C LEU A 62 -13.26 16.84 20.61
N ALA A 63 -12.19 17.03 19.83
CA ALA A 63 -10.85 16.56 20.16
C ALA A 63 -10.25 17.30 21.37
N ALA A 64 -10.57 18.59 21.53
CA ALA A 64 -10.16 19.38 22.69
C ALA A 64 -10.71 18.78 24.00
N ARG A 65 -12.00 18.39 24.02
CA ARG A 65 -12.61 17.72 25.19
C ARG A 65 -11.99 16.35 25.48
N ARG A 66 -11.70 15.55 24.45
CA ARG A 66 -11.04 14.24 24.61
C ARG A 66 -9.60 14.34 25.13
N CYS A 67 -8.90 15.44 24.85
CA CYS A 67 -7.53 15.70 25.31
C CYS A 67 -7.43 16.20 26.77
N VAL A 68 -8.56 16.55 27.39
CA VAL A 68 -8.65 16.95 28.81
C VAL A 68 -8.85 15.74 29.72
N THR A 69 -9.30 14.61 29.18
CA THR A 69 -9.42 13.35 29.90
C THR A 69 -8.03 12.80 30.29
N PRO A 70 -7.82 12.28 31.51
CA PRO A 70 -6.52 11.78 31.98
C PRO A 70 -6.20 10.37 31.41
N THR A 71 -6.28 10.22 30.09
CA THR A 71 -5.94 8.97 29.39
C THR A 71 -4.57 9.08 28.71
N HIS A 72 -3.81 7.98 28.74
CA HIS A 72 -2.48 7.94 28.14
C HIS A 72 -2.57 8.11 26.62
N LYS A 73 -1.85 9.08 26.05
CA LYS A 73 -1.95 9.47 24.63
C LYS A 73 -1.68 8.33 23.65
N LEU A 74 -0.73 7.44 23.97
CA LEU A 74 -0.47 6.24 23.17
C LEU A 74 -1.71 5.35 23.09
N LYS A 75 -2.47 5.21 24.18
CA LYS A 75 -3.67 4.37 24.20
C LYS A 75 -4.73 4.95 23.28
N LEU A 76 -4.90 6.27 23.28
CA LEU A 76 -5.86 6.95 22.41
C LEU A 76 -5.48 6.77 20.93
N ILE A 77 -4.23 7.08 20.55
CA ILE A 77 -3.72 6.89 19.18
C ILE A 77 -3.83 5.43 18.73
N LEU A 78 -3.44 4.47 19.58
CA LEU A 78 -3.52 3.04 19.24
C LEU A 78 -4.96 2.54 19.09
N THR A 79 -5.90 3.03 19.91
CA THR A 79 -7.31 2.61 19.83
C THR A 79 -7.95 3.13 18.54
N ASP A 80 -7.66 4.37 18.19
CA ASP A 80 -8.12 5.01 16.96
C ASP A 80 -7.49 4.36 15.72
N GLN A 81 -6.18 4.10 15.76
CA GLN A 81 -5.46 3.37 14.71
C GLN A 81 -6.05 1.98 14.50
N LEU A 82 -6.34 1.24 15.58
CA LEU A 82 -6.92 -0.10 15.49
C LEU A 82 -8.34 -0.07 14.91
N THR A 83 -9.13 0.93 15.29
CA THR A 83 -10.51 1.10 14.78
C THR A 83 -10.50 1.42 13.28
N SER A 84 -9.68 2.40 12.86
CA SER A 84 -9.51 2.76 11.45
C SER A 84 -8.91 1.62 10.63
N PHE A 85 -7.97 0.89 11.20
CA PHE A 85 -7.41 -0.32 10.60
C PHE A 85 -8.47 -1.38 10.36
N SER A 86 -9.33 -1.69 11.34
CA SER A 86 -10.39 -2.69 11.17
C SER A 86 -11.35 -2.32 10.04
N LEU A 87 -11.74 -1.04 9.95
CA LEU A 87 -12.60 -0.55 8.86
C LEU A 87 -11.91 -0.71 7.49
N GLY A 88 -10.67 -0.24 7.35
CA GLY A 88 -9.93 -0.35 6.10
C GLY A 88 -9.58 -1.78 5.71
N TYR A 89 -9.36 -2.67 6.68
CA TYR A 89 -9.07 -4.07 6.42
C TYR A 89 -10.30 -4.84 5.93
N VAL A 90 -11.48 -4.57 6.50
CA VAL A 90 -12.74 -5.15 6.01
C VAL A 90 -13.03 -4.72 4.57
N ASP A 91 -12.80 -3.44 4.25
CA ASP A 91 -12.97 -2.92 2.88
C ASP A 91 -12.06 -3.65 1.88
N VAL A 92 -10.77 -3.82 2.22
CA VAL A 92 -9.82 -4.55 1.36
C VAL A 92 -10.16 -6.05 1.27
N ILE A 93 -10.67 -6.67 2.33
CA ILE A 93 -11.15 -8.07 2.27
C ILE A 93 -12.30 -8.17 1.26
N ILE A 94 -13.28 -7.27 1.32
CA ILE A 94 -14.41 -7.25 0.39
C ILE A 94 -13.89 -7.11 -1.05
N LEU A 95 -12.92 -6.23 -1.28
CA LEU A 95 -12.28 -6.07 -2.59
C LEU A 95 -11.61 -7.37 -3.08
N ILE A 96 -10.84 -8.06 -2.23
CA ILE A 96 -10.17 -9.31 -2.60
C ILE A 96 -11.20 -10.42 -2.90
N LEU A 97 -12.26 -10.52 -2.09
CA LEU A 97 -13.35 -11.47 -2.33
C LEU A 97 -14.07 -11.18 -3.65
N TYR A 98 -14.34 -9.91 -3.94
CA TYR A 98 -14.95 -9.48 -5.20
C TYR A 98 -14.10 -9.90 -6.40
N LEU A 99 -12.80 -9.58 -6.37
CA LEU A 99 -11.88 -9.92 -7.47
C LEU A 99 -11.78 -11.44 -7.67
N ARG A 100 -11.79 -12.22 -6.58
CA ARG A 100 -11.66 -13.68 -6.64
C ARG A 100 -12.94 -14.38 -7.10
N TYR A 101 -14.09 -14.07 -6.50
CA TYR A 101 -15.32 -14.85 -6.71
C TYR A 101 -16.20 -14.30 -7.83
N ILE A 102 -16.24 -12.98 -8.01
CA ILE A 102 -17.10 -12.36 -9.03
C ILE A 102 -16.32 -12.23 -10.33
N LEU A 103 -15.12 -11.67 -10.27
CA LEU A 103 -14.29 -11.46 -11.45
C LEU A 103 -13.55 -12.71 -11.92
N ASN A 104 -13.56 -13.78 -11.11
CA ASN A 104 -12.89 -15.06 -11.39
C ASN A 104 -11.43 -14.89 -11.84
N LEU A 105 -10.72 -13.93 -11.24
CA LEU A 105 -9.28 -13.81 -11.44
C LEU A 105 -8.59 -15.07 -10.91
N ASP A 106 -7.69 -15.63 -11.71
CA ASP A 106 -6.98 -16.87 -11.38
C ASP A 106 -5.89 -16.64 -10.32
N PHE A 107 -6.32 -16.20 -9.14
CA PHE A 107 -5.50 -16.05 -7.95
C PHE A 107 -5.22 -17.44 -7.36
N GLN A 108 -4.29 -18.14 -8.00
CA GLN A 108 -3.79 -19.46 -7.61
C GLN A 108 -3.06 -19.45 -6.24
N GLY A 109 -2.79 -18.27 -5.68
CA GLY A 109 -2.19 -18.12 -4.36
C GLY A 109 -3.11 -18.54 -3.19
N GLN A 110 -2.49 -18.99 -2.09
CA GLN A 110 -3.18 -19.33 -0.85
C GLN A 110 -3.89 -18.11 -0.27
N MET A 111 -5.22 -18.20 -0.07
CA MET A 111 -6.06 -17.10 0.43
C MET A 111 -5.53 -16.53 1.75
N GLY A 112 -5.05 -17.40 2.65
CA GLY A 112 -4.47 -16.96 3.93
C GLY A 112 -3.28 -16.02 3.78
N LYS A 113 -2.40 -16.26 2.80
CA LYS A 113 -1.22 -15.40 2.56
C LYS A 113 -1.62 -14.04 1.97
N MET A 114 -2.61 -14.02 1.08
CA MET A 114 -3.17 -12.77 0.55
C MET A 114 -3.76 -11.89 1.66
N LEU A 115 -4.48 -12.51 2.61
CA LEU A 115 -5.03 -11.81 3.76
C LEU A 115 -3.94 -11.23 4.67
N VAL A 116 -2.81 -11.92 4.82
CA VAL A 116 -1.66 -11.38 5.56
C VAL A 116 -1.05 -10.18 4.85
N VAL A 117 -0.92 -10.20 3.52
CA VAL A 117 -0.42 -9.04 2.76
C VAL A 117 -1.37 -7.86 2.90
N SER A 118 -2.68 -8.07 2.73
CA SER A 118 -3.66 -7.00 2.89
C SER A 118 -3.71 -6.49 4.32
N PHE A 119 -3.46 -7.33 5.32
CA PHE A 119 -3.35 -6.89 6.71
C PHE A 119 -2.24 -5.85 6.87
N PHE A 120 -1.02 -6.16 6.42
CA PHE A 120 0.08 -5.19 6.48
C PHE A 120 -0.12 -4.00 5.53
N GLY A 121 -0.77 -4.21 4.38
CA GLY A 121 -1.11 -3.17 3.42
C GLY A 121 -2.09 -2.13 3.98
N SER A 122 -3.20 -2.57 4.57
CA SER A 122 -4.17 -1.69 5.22
C SER A 122 -3.55 -1.00 6.45
N LEU A 123 -2.71 -1.71 7.20
CA LEU A 123 -2.03 -1.15 8.37
C LEU A 123 -1.07 -0.02 7.99
N ILE A 124 -0.27 -0.17 6.92
CA ILE A 124 0.62 0.91 6.45
C ILE A 124 -0.18 2.09 5.88
N GLY A 125 -1.26 1.83 5.13
CA GLY A 125 -2.13 2.88 4.60
C GLY A 125 -2.72 3.76 5.69
N VAL A 126 -3.35 3.15 6.69
CA VAL A 126 -3.93 3.88 7.84
C VAL A 126 -2.83 4.60 8.64
N SER A 127 -1.69 3.96 8.89
CA SER A 127 -0.56 4.58 9.62
C SER A 127 -0.01 5.82 8.90
N MET A 128 0.09 5.76 7.57
CA MET A 128 0.53 6.88 6.75
C MET A 128 -0.46 8.04 6.80
N GLY A 129 -1.76 7.74 6.72
CA GLY A 129 -2.83 8.73 6.91
C GLY A 129 -2.79 9.40 8.27
N MET A 130 -2.58 8.61 9.32
CA MET A 130 -2.46 9.12 10.68
C MET A 130 -1.22 10.01 10.87
N PHE A 131 -0.10 9.64 10.26
CA PHE A 131 1.13 10.42 10.27
C PHE A 131 0.95 11.79 9.59
N ILE A 132 0.43 11.81 8.36
CA ILE A 132 0.18 13.05 7.63
C ILE A 132 -0.89 13.89 8.34
N GLY A 133 -1.91 13.22 8.88
CA GLY A 133 -2.95 13.85 9.67
C GLY A 133 -2.41 14.56 10.90
N SER A 134 -1.38 14.02 11.56
CA SER A 134 -0.78 14.54 12.80
C SER A 134 -0.07 15.89 12.67
N PHE A 135 0.17 16.39 11.45
CA PHE A 135 0.79 17.70 11.22
C PHE A 135 -0.20 18.85 11.43
N GLY A 136 -0.36 19.33 12.66
CA GLY A 136 -1.37 20.34 13.04
C GLY A 136 -1.27 21.69 12.32
N LYS A 137 -0.08 22.10 11.86
CA LYS A 137 0.17 23.41 11.25
C LYS A 137 -0.23 23.55 9.77
N MET A 138 -0.54 22.45 9.07
CA MET A 138 -0.84 22.49 7.62
C MET A 138 -2.34 22.61 7.35
N GLN A 139 -2.76 23.35 6.31
CA GLN A 139 -4.16 23.35 5.87
C GLN A 139 -4.62 21.95 5.42
N GLU A 140 -5.89 21.63 5.67
CA GLU A 140 -6.48 20.33 5.35
C GLU A 140 -6.32 19.96 3.86
N GLY A 141 -6.54 20.92 2.95
CA GLY A 141 -6.36 20.72 1.51
C GLY A 141 -4.93 20.32 1.11
N VAL A 142 -3.91 20.86 1.79
CA VAL A 142 -2.51 20.49 1.55
C VAL A 142 -2.22 19.06 2.04
N ARG A 143 -2.80 18.67 3.18
CA ARG A 143 -2.65 17.30 3.71
C ARG A 143 -3.31 16.28 2.78
N ILE A 144 -4.51 16.58 2.27
CA ILE A 144 -5.21 15.74 1.28
C ILE A 144 -4.39 15.63 -0.01
N GLY A 145 -3.87 16.75 -0.53
CA GLY A 145 -3.01 16.76 -1.70
C GLY A 145 -1.74 15.93 -1.52
N LEU A 146 -1.12 15.98 -0.34
CA LEU A 146 0.08 15.21 -0.02
C LEU A 146 -0.21 13.70 0.08
N MET A 147 -1.32 13.31 0.70
CA MET A 147 -1.77 11.90 0.73
C MET A 147 -2.02 11.37 -0.68
N LEU A 148 -2.77 12.11 -1.50
CA LEU A 148 -3.04 11.73 -2.89
C LEU A 148 -1.75 11.65 -3.71
N GLY A 149 -0.89 12.67 -3.60
CA GLY A 149 0.37 12.72 -4.33
C GLY A 149 1.26 11.52 -4.03
N ILE A 150 1.46 11.20 -2.75
CA ILE A 150 2.29 10.05 -2.38
C ILE A 150 1.63 8.75 -2.84
N SER A 151 0.34 8.54 -2.57
CA SER A 151 -0.38 7.30 -2.92
C SER A 151 -0.47 7.05 -4.43
N MET A 152 -0.64 8.10 -5.23
CA MET A 152 -0.68 7.99 -6.69
C MET A 152 0.71 7.77 -7.28
N VAL A 153 1.73 8.51 -6.83
CA VAL A 153 3.12 8.30 -7.29
C VAL A 153 3.62 6.91 -6.91
N SER A 154 3.34 6.45 -5.69
CA SER A 154 3.69 5.09 -5.26
C SER A 154 3.03 4.02 -6.14
N SER A 155 1.74 4.20 -6.46
CA SER A 155 1.00 3.26 -7.30
C SER A 155 1.47 3.27 -8.76
N PHE A 156 1.83 4.45 -9.28
CA PHE A 156 2.45 4.59 -10.59
C PHE A 156 3.78 3.84 -10.68
N LEU A 157 4.66 4.04 -9.70
CA LEU A 157 5.96 3.37 -9.62
C LEU A 157 5.82 1.84 -9.44
N ALA A 158 4.74 1.38 -8.81
CA ALA A 158 4.42 -0.04 -8.68
C ALA A 158 3.94 -0.69 -10.00
N GLY A 159 3.82 0.08 -11.08
CA GLY A 159 3.46 -0.41 -12.41
C GLY A 159 1.97 -0.40 -12.70
N LEU A 160 1.14 0.33 -11.93
CA LEU A 160 -0.30 0.43 -12.17
C LEU A 160 -0.65 1.00 -13.56
N MET A 161 0.15 1.96 -14.05
CA MET A 161 -0.11 2.65 -15.32
C MET A 161 0.64 2.03 -16.51
N ASN A 162 1.76 1.37 -16.24
CA ASN A 162 2.54 0.64 -17.22
C ASN A 162 3.29 -0.49 -16.52
N GLY A 163 3.04 -1.74 -16.92
CA GLY A 163 3.66 -2.93 -16.30
C GLY A 163 5.20 -2.88 -16.31
N ASN A 164 5.79 -2.28 -17.35
CA ASN A 164 7.24 -2.12 -17.49
C ASN A 164 7.81 -1.04 -16.58
N MET A 165 6.98 -0.14 -16.02
CA MET A 165 7.46 0.93 -15.15
C MET A 165 8.17 0.35 -13.92
N LYS A 166 7.64 -0.74 -13.38
CA LYS A 166 8.23 -1.43 -12.23
C LYS A 166 9.65 -1.93 -12.52
N ASP A 167 9.86 -2.51 -13.71
CA ASP A 167 11.17 -2.99 -14.13
C ASP A 167 12.15 -1.86 -14.43
N ILE A 168 11.66 -0.76 -15.01
CA ILE A 168 12.46 0.45 -15.26
C ILE A 168 12.92 1.05 -13.93
N VAL A 169 12.04 1.10 -12.93
CA VAL A 169 12.35 1.62 -11.59
C VAL A 169 13.31 0.68 -10.85
N GLU A 170 13.14 -0.64 -10.92
CA GLU A 170 14.07 -1.60 -10.33
C GLU A 170 15.48 -1.48 -10.94
N LYS A 171 15.58 -1.25 -12.26
CA LYS A 171 16.86 -1.08 -12.96
C LYS A 171 17.52 0.28 -12.70
N SER A 172 16.73 1.34 -12.59
CA SER A 172 17.26 2.71 -12.49
C SER A 172 17.48 3.16 -11.04
N VAL A 173 16.54 2.84 -10.15
CA VAL A 173 16.54 3.28 -8.75
C VAL A 173 15.97 2.19 -7.84
N PRO A 174 16.69 1.07 -7.63
CA PRO A 174 16.20 -0.09 -6.86
C PRO A 174 15.86 0.26 -5.41
N PHE A 175 16.50 1.29 -4.85
CA PHE A 175 16.21 1.76 -3.49
C PHE A 175 14.79 2.31 -3.35
N VAL A 176 14.30 3.05 -4.35
CA VAL A 176 12.94 3.61 -4.35
C VAL A 176 11.92 2.49 -4.40
N ASN A 177 12.18 1.43 -5.19
CA ASN A 177 11.26 0.30 -5.27
C ASN A 177 11.14 -0.47 -3.94
N ARG A 178 12.26 -0.60 -3.21
CA ARG A 178 12.30 -1.29 -1.91
C ARG A 178 11.64 -0.53 -0.76
N ILE A 179 11.47 0.78 -0.87
CA ILE A 179 10.80 1.62 0.13
C ILE A 179 9.36 1.92 -0.28
N ASN A 180 9.02 1.80 -1.57
CA ASN A 180 7.68 2.07 -2.05
C ASN A 180 6.67 1.05 -1.48
N PRO A 181 5.71 1.48 -0.63
CA PRO A 181 4.76 0.56 -0.01
C PRO A 181 3.84 -0.09 -1.05
N ALA A 182 3.48 0.62 -2.14
CA ALA A 182 2.68 0.03 -3.22
C ALA A 182 3.45 -1.05 -3.99
N SER A 183 4.77 -0.85 -4.21
CA SER A 183 5.58 -1.89 -4.85
C SER A 183 5.70 -3.10 -3.95
N LEU A 184 6.02 -2.91 -2.66
CA LEU A 184 6.16 -4.02 -1.70
C LEU A 184 4.89 -4.88 -1.60
N ILE A 185 3.71 -4.25 -1.57
CA ILE A 185 2.41 -4.96 -1.53
C ILE A 185 2.19 -5.72 -2.85
N SER A 186 2.31 -5.04 -4.00
CA SER A 186 2.12 -5.68 -5.32
C SER A 186 3.14 -6.80 -5.57
N ASP A 187 4.39 -6.64 -5.14
CA ASP A 187 5.44 -7.66 -5.18
C ASP A 187 5.11 -8.86 -4.29
N ALA A 188 4.60 -8.63 -3.08
CA ALA A 188 4.18 -9.71 -2.20
C ALA A 188 3.02 -10.52 -2.83
N PHE A 189 2.03 -9.85 -3.43
CA PHE A 189 0.96 -10.52 -4.18
C PHE A 189 1.49 -11.28 -5.40
N TYR A 190 2.46 -10.71 -6.12
CA TYR A 190 3.08 -11.36 -7.29
C TYR A 190 3.89 -12.60 -6.88
N CYS A 191 4.64 -12.54 -5.78
CA CYS A 191 5.41 -13.68 -5.27
C CYS A 191 4.51 -14.85 -4.85
N ILE A 192 3.36 -14.59 -4.24
CA ILE A 192 2.43 -15.65 -3.81
C ILE A 192 1.72 -16.30 -4.99
N ASN A 193 1.33 -15.52 -6.00
CA ASN A 193 0.49 -16.01 -7.08
C ASN A 193 1.27 -16.56 -8.28
N VAL A 194 2.45 -15.99 -8.57
CA VAL A 194 3.22 -16.30 -9.78
C VAL A 194 4.47 -17.12 -9.47
N TYR A 195 5.35 -16.63 -8.59
CA TYR A 195 6.69 -17.20 -8.42
C TYR A 195 6.87 -18.21 -7.27
N ASP A 196 5.93 -18.29 -6.33
CA ASP A 196 6.02 -19.10 -5.10
C ASP A 196 7.34 -18.89 -4.29
N ASP A 197 7.94 -17.69 -4.38
CA ASP A 197 9.17 -17.33 -3.66
C ASP A 197 8.84 -16.78 -2.26
N MET A 198 8.91 -17.68 -1.26
CA MET A 198 8.64 -17.34 0.15
C MET A 198 9.65 -16.34 0.74
N THR A 199 10.90 -16.32 0.25
CA THR A 199 11.94 -15.48 0.85
C THR A 199 11.69 -14.00 0.54
N ARG A 200 11.35 -13.70 -0.72
CA ARG A 200 10.97 -12.33 -1.12
C ARG A 200 9.67 -11.88 -0.47
N TYR A 201 8.72 -12.80 -0.32
CA TYR A 201 7.47 -12.57 0.37
C TYR A 201 7.66 -12.09 1.82
N TYR A 202 8.41 -12.85 2.64
CA TYR A 202 8.66 -12.47 4.03
C TYR A 202 9.49 -11.19 4.15
N ARG A 203 10.46 -10.97 3.26
CA ARG A 203 11.23 -9.73 3.23
C ARG A 203 10.32 -8.52 3.03
N ASN A 204 9.38 -8.58 2.07
CA ASN A 204 8.47 -7.48 1.81
C ASN A 204 7.52 -7.22 2.99
N LEU A 205 7.03 -8.28 3.63
CA LEU A 205 6.22 -8.18 4.85
C LEU A 205 6.98 -7.52 6.01
N ILE A 206 8.23 -7.95 6.25
CA ILE A 206 9.07 -7.36 7.30
C ILE A 206 9.31 -5.88 7.02
N THR A 207 9.62 -5.52 5.78
CA THR A 207 9.79 -4.10 5.40
C THR A 207 8.51 -3.29 5.65
N LEU A 208 7.34 -3.80 5.26
CA LEU A 208 6.05 -3.15 5.51
C LEU A 208 5.77 -2.99 7.02
N ALA A 209 6.06 -4.03 7.81
CA ALA A 209 5.91 -3.99 9.26
C ALA A 209 6.82 -2.93 9.91
N VAL A 210 8.09 -2.88 9.51
CA VAL A 210 9.06 -1.88 10.00
C VAL A 210 8.60 -0.48 9.63
N MET A 211 8.16 -0.24 8.39
CA MET A 211 7.64 1.05 7.95
C MET A 211 6.42 1.48 8.76
N CYS A 212 5.49 0.56 9.04
CA CYS A 212 4.34 0.83 9.88
C CYS A 212 4.76 1.28 11.29
N VAL A 213 5.67 0.55 11.94
CA VAL A 213 6.15 0.90 13.29
C VAL A 213 6.79 2.29 13.28
N VAL A 214 7.62 2.59 12.28
CA VAL A 214 8.26 3.91 12.14
C VAL A 214 7.21 5.01 11.98
N LEU A 215 6.19 4.82 11.13
CA LEU A 215 5.13 5.82 10.92
C LEU A 215 4.30 6.05 12.18
N VAL A 216 3.92 5.00 12.90
CA VAL A 216 3.15 5.11 14.16
C VAL A 216 3.98 5.83 15.22
N MET A 217 5.26 5.49 15.36
CA MET A 217 6.17 6.16 16.29
C MET A 217 6.38 7.64 15.92
N ALA A 218 6.56 7.94 14.63
CA ALA A 218 6.69 9.31 14.15
C ALA A 218 5.42 10.15 14.41
N SER A 219 4.25 9.54 14.20
CA SER A 219 2.94 10.15 14.52
C SER A 219 2.84 10.48 16.01
N PHE A 220 3.24 9.54 16.88
CA PHE A 220 3.27 9.76 18.33
C PHE A 220 4.18 10.92 18.74
N PHE A 221 5.40 11.00 18.20
CA PHE A 221 6.32 12.11 18.52
C PHE A 221 5.80 13.47 18.02
N MET A 222 5.15 13.51 16.86
CA MET A 222 4.56 14.75 16.32
C MET A 222 3.39 15.24 17.17
N VAL A 223 2.45 14.36 17.52
CA VAL A 223 1.32 14.69 18.41
C VAL A 223 1.80 15.13 19.80
N ARG A 224 2.95 14.60 20.27
CA ARG A 224 3.56 15.04 21.52
C ARG A 224 4.14 16.45 21.42
N ARG A 225 4.81 16.81 20.30
CA ARG A 225 5.46 18.12 20.10
C ARG A 225 4.48 19.28 19.96
N GLU A 226 3.40 19.12 19.18
CA GLU A 226 2.41 20.18 18.91
C GLU A 226 1.75 20.76 20.18
N ARG A 227 1.73 20.02 21.30
CA ARG A 227 1.15 20.50 22.57
C ARG A 227 2.14 21.28 23.45
N TYR A 228 3.45 21.19 23.21
CA TYR A 228 4.42 22.01 23.95
C TYR A 228 4.52 23.44 23.41
N ASP A 229 4.21 23.64 22.12
CA ASP A 229 4.12 24.97 21.48
C ASP A 229 2.82 25.72 21.84
N SER A 230 1.85 25.06 22.48
CA SER A 230 0.52 25.61 22.79
C SER A 230 0.25 25.78 24.29
N ILE A 231 1.30 25.86 25.12
CA ILE A 231 1.22 26.18 26.56
C ILE A 231 2.00 27.47 26.80
#